data_AF-A0A934BJX3-F1
#
_entry.id   AF-A0A934BJX3-F1
#
_cell.length_a   1.000
_cell.length_b   1.000
_cell.length_c   1.000
_cell.angle_alpha   90.00
_cell.angle_beta   90.00
_cell.angle_gamma   90.00
#
_symmetry.space_group_name_H-M   'P 1'
#
loop_
_entity.id
_entity.type
_entity.pdbx_description
1 polymer ?
#
loop_
_entity_poly.entity_id
_entity_poly.type
_entity_poly.pdbx_seq_one_letter_code
_entity_poly.pdbx_strand_id
1 'polypeptide(L)' 'MKKAVIEVESYQLLNALEQLPPTDLKRLIDTLFLKRLFKKPDFEDVAAKTRRVIRKEGLTPDVVEEAVEWARKQK' A
#
# COMPACT_ATOMS: atom_id res chain seq x y z
N MET A 1 -34.13 11.14 0.37
CA MET A 1 -33.12 10.69 1.35
C MET A 1 -31.80 11.41 1.04
N LYS A 2 -31.31 12.28 1.92
CA LYS A 2 -29.99 12.91 1.75
C LYS A 2 -28.93 11.82 1.96
N LYS A 3 -28.19 11.43 0.91
CA LYS A 3 -27.03 10.56 1.06
C LYS A 3 -26.00 11.33 1.89
N ALA A 4 -25.81 10.91 3.13
CA ALA A 4 -24.68 11.38 3.92
C ALA A 4 -23.42 10.81 3.24
N VAL A 5 -22.77 11.64 2.43
CA VAL A 5 -21.46 11.32 1.88
C VAL A 5 -20.49 11.62 3.00
N ILE A 6 -19.95 10.57 3.62
CA ILE A 6 -18.87 10.71 4.58
C ILE A 6 -17.65 11.10 3.75
N GLU A 7 -17.30 12.38 3.76
CA GLU A 7 -16.04 12.87 3.21
C GLU A 7 -14.93 12.43 4.17
N VAL A 8 -14.25 11.35 3.82
CA VAL A 8 -13.08 10.87 4.56
C VAL A 8 -11.86 11.55 3.98
N GLU A 9 -11.13 12.29 4.81
CA GLU A 9 -9.88 12.91 4.37
C GLU A 9 -8.79 11.84 4.21
N SER A 10 -7.90 12.04 3.23
CA SER A 10 -6.84 11.08 2.88
C SER A 10 -5.97 10.68 4.07
N TYR A 11 -5.70 11.59 5.01
CA TYR A 11 -4.89 11.31 6.20
C TYR A 11 -5.61 10.37 7.19
N GLN A 12 -6.93 10.47 7.32
CA GLN A 12 -7.73 9.62 8.21
C GLN A 12 -7.75 8.18 7.67
N LEU A 13 -7.82 8.07 6.35
CA LEU A 13 -7.79 6.80 5.65
C LEU A 13 -6.40 6.15 5.77
N LEU A 14 -5.32 6.92 5.64
CA LEU A 14 -3.95 6.44 5.85
C LEU A 14 -3.73 5.96 7.29
N ASN A 15 -4.13 6.74 8.30
CA ASN A 15 -4.01 6.35 9.70
C ASN A 15 -4.77 5.05 10.01
N ALA A 16 -5.95 4.87 9.42
CA ALA A 16 -6.72 3.63 9.59
C ALA A 16 -6.03 2.43 8.91
N LEU A 17 -5.43 2.65 7.73
CA LEU A 17 -4.69 1.61 7.01
C LEU A 17 -3.39 1.22 7.74
N GLU A 18 -2.68 2.17 8.33
CA GLU A 18 -1.45 1.91 9.10
C GLU A 18 -1.67 0.99 10.30
N GLN A 19 -2.88 0.95 10.86
CA GLN A 19 -3.22 0.06 11.97
C GLN A 19 -3.52 -1.39 11.54
N LEU A 20 -3.66 -1.64 10.24
CA LEU A 20 -3.93 -2.98 9.73
C LEU A 20 -2.64 -3.80 9.64
N PRO A 21 -2.70 -5.11 9.94
CA PRO A 21 -1.56 -5.97 9.70
C PRO A 21 -1.26 -6.05 8.19
N PRO A 22 0.01 -6.24 7.80
CA PRO A 22 0.42 -6.28 6.40
C PRO A 22 -0.38 -7.25 5.51
N THR A 23 -0.81 -8.38 6.06
CA THR A 23 -1.64 -9.37 5.35
C THR A 23 -3.02 -8.83 4.97
N ASP A 24 -3.64 -8.04 5.84
CA ASP A 24 -4.97 -7.47 5.59
C ASP A 24 -4.89 -6.30 4.61
N LEU A 25 -3.83 -5.50 4.68
CA LEU A 25 -3.52 -4.48 3.67
C LEU A 25 -3.39 -5.10 2.28
N LYS A 26 -2.65 -6.21 2.15
CA LYS A 26 -2.50 -6.94 0.90
C LYS A 26 -3.87 -7.41 0.36
N ARG A 27 -4.69 -8.04 1.20
CA ARG A 27 -6.04 -8.51 0.80
C ARG A 27 -6.94 -7.38 0.32
N LEU A 28 -6.88 -6.23 0.99
CA LEU A 28 -7.68 -5.06 0.63
C LEU A 28 -7.25 -4.51 -0.74
N ILE A 29 -5.95 -4.34 -0.95
CA ILE A 29 -5.38 -3.91 -2.24
C ILE A 29 -5.71 -4.91 -3.36
N ASP A 30 -5.54 -6.21 -3.12
CA ASP A 30 -5.87 -7.27 -4.09
C ASP A 30 -7.36 -7.22 -4.47
N THR A 31 -8.25 -7.01 -3.49
CA THR A 31 -9.70 -6.88 -3.73
C THR A 31 -10.04 -5.66 -4.59
N LEU A 32 -9.35 -4.53 -4.39
CA LEU A 32 -9.55 -3.33 -5.20
C LEU A 32 -9.14 -3.55 -6.66
N PHE A 33 -8.04 -4.27 -6.90
CA PHE A 33 -7.63 -4.68 -8.25
C PHE A 33 -8.60 -5.67 -8.88
N LEU A 34 -9.01 -6.71 -8.15
CA LEU A 34 -9.95 -7.74 -8.64
C LEU A 34 -11.30 -7.15 -9.04
N LYS A 35 -11.81 -6.19 -8.26
CA LYS A 35 -13.05 -5.49 -8.57
C LYS A 35 -12.91 -4.45 -9.69
N ARG A 36 -11.72 -4.30 -10.29
CA ARG A 36 -11.38 -3.28 -11.30
C ARG A 36 -11.70 -1.85 -10.85
N LEU A 37 -11.75 -1.63 -9.53
CA LEU A 37 -11.96 -0.31 -8.93
C LEU A 37 -10.68 0.54 -8.97
N PHE A 38 -9.54 -0.11 -9.22
CA PHE A 38 -8.26 0.55 -9.35
C PHE A 38 -7.43 -0.10 -10.46
N LYS A 39 -6.74 0.72 -11.25
CA LYS A 39 -5.78 0.22 -12.25
C LYS A 39 -4.51 -0.19 -11.53
N LYS A 40 -4.00 -1.40 -11.81
CA LYS A 40 -2.70 -1.83 -11.29
C LYS A 40 -1.63 -0.83 -11.73
N PRO A 41 -0.82 -0.27 -10.81
CA PRO A 41 0.25 0.63 -11.18
C PRO A 41 1.31 -0.12 -11.99
N ASP A 42 2.01 0.62 -12.86
CA ASP A 42 3.13 0.07 -13.61
C ASP A 42 4.26 -0.31 -12.63
N PHE A 43 4.96 -1.39 -12.93
CA PHE A 43 6.13 -1.80 -12.18
C PHE A 43 7.20 -0.70 -12.17
N GLU A 44 7.43 -0.02 -13.30
CA GLU A 44 8.44 1.03 -13.39
C GLU A 44 8.11 2.21 -12.46
N ASP A 45 6.84 2.62 -12.42
CA ASP A 45 6.35 3.69 -11.56
C ASP A 45 6.49 3.33 -10.08
N VAL A 46 6.13 2.09 -9.71
CA VAL A 46 6.28 1.58 -8.34
C VAL A 46 7.76 1.55 -7.97
N ALA A 47 8.62 1.01 -8.81
CA ALA A 47 10.05 0.92 -8.55
C ALA A 47 10.69 2.30 -8.35
N ALA A 48 10.34 3.29 -9.20
CA ALA A 48 10.84 4.66 -9.09
C ALA A 48 10.41 5.32 -7.77
N LYS A 49 9.13 5.18 -7.38
CA LYS A 49 8.63 5.71 -6.10
C LYS A 49 9.27 5.03 -4.90
N THR A 50 9.38 3.70 -4.91
CA THR A 50 10.00 2.93 -3.82
C THR A 50 11.45 3.34 -3.61
N ARG A 51 12.25 3.49 -4.68
CA ARG A 51 13.64 3.99 -4.58
C ARG A 51 13.70 5.38 -3.94
N ARG A 52 12.77 6.27 -4.29
CA ARG A 52 12.67 7.62 -3.71
C ARG A 52 12.36 7.57 -2.22
N VAL A 53 11.44 6.70 -1.80
CA VAL A 53 11.07 6.51 -0.37
C VAL A 53 12.25 5.93 0.41
N ILE A 54 12.87 4.85 -0.07
CA ILE A 54 14.05 4.24 0.57
C ILE A 54 15.13 5.30 0.81
N ARG A 55 15.42 6.14 -0.20
CA ARG A 55 16.40 7.21 -0.08
C ARG A 55 15.96 8.32 0.87
N LYS A 56 14.69 8.71 0.85
CA LYS A 56 14.14 9.80 1.68
C LYS A 56 14.12 9.43 3.16
N GLU A 57 13.71 8.21 3.46
CA GLU A 57 13.54 7.70 4.83
C GLU A 57 14.82 7.04 5.37
N GLY A 58 15.89 6.94 4.55
CA GLY A 58 17.16 6.35 4.97
C GLY A 58 17.06 4.87 5.35
N LEU A 59 16.17 4.12 4.68
CA LEU A 59 15.93 2.71 5.00
C LEU A 59 17.19 1.89 4.72
N THR A 60 17.56 1.05 5.68
CA THR A 60 18.72 0.17 5.54
C THR A 60 18.43 -0.98 4.57
N PRO A 61 19.47 -1.55 3.94
CA PRO A 61 19.32 -2.73 3.08
C PRO A 61 18.55 -3.87 3.76
N ASP A 62 18.81 -4.11 5.05
CA ASP A 62 18.17 -5.17 5.83
C ASP A 62 16.64 -5.01 5.90
N VAL A 63 16.15 -3.79 6.10
CA VAL A 63 14.70 -3.50 6.14
C VAL A 63 14.07 -3.72 4.76
N VAL A 64 14.79 -3.37 3.69
CA VAL A 64 14.32 -3.62 2.32
C VAL A 64 14.28 -5.12 2.01
N GLU A 65 15.30 -5.86 2.45
CA GLU A 65 15.40 -7.31 2.27
C GLU A 65 14.30 -8.05 3.04
N GLU A 66 14.06 -7.67 4.30
CA GLU A 66 12.97 -8.20 5.13
C GLU A 66 11.60 -7.98 4.45
N ALA A 67 11.36 -6.77 3.91
CA ALA A 67 10.13 -6.47 3.19
C ALA A 67 9.97 -7.33 1.91
N VAL A 68 11.06 -7.55 1.17
CA VAL A 68 11.06 -8.42 -0.03
C VAL A 68 10.82 -9.88 0.35
N GLU A 69 11.48 -10.39 1.39
CA GLU A 69 11.24 -11.73 1.89
C GLU A 69 9.81 -11.95 2.35
N TRP A 70 9.28 -11.02 3.14
CA TRP A 70 7.90 -11.04 3.60
C TRP A 70 6.96 -11.14 2.39
N ALA A 71 7.14 -10.28 1.38
CA ALA A 71 6.31 -10.28 0.18
C ALA A 71 6.37 -11.61 -0.59
N ARG A 72 7.56 -12.24 -0.68
CA ARG A 72 7.72 -13.57 -1.32
C ARG A 72 6.99 -14.67 -0.55
N LYS A 73 6.92 -14.58 0.78
CA LYS A 73 6.20 -15.53 1.66
C LYS A 73 4.67 -15.39 1.56
N GLN A 74 4.14 -14.30 1.00
CA GLN A 74 2.70 -14.09 0.79
C GLN A 74 2.17 -14.63 -0.56
N LYS A 75 2.95 -15.44 -1.28
CA LYS A 75 2.50 -16.13 -2.51
C LYS A 75 1.46 -17.20 -2.21
#